data_AF-A0A4Y2EKA1-F1
#
_entry.id   AF-A0A4Y2EKA1-F1
#
_cell.length_a   1.000
_cell.length_b   1.000
_cell.length_c   1.000
_cell.angle_alpha   90.00
_cell.angle_beta   90.00
_cell.angle_gamma   90.00
#
_symmetry.space_group_name_H-M   'P 1'
#
loop_
_entity.id
_entity.type
_entity.pdbx_description
1 polymer ?
#
loop_
_entity_poly.entity_id
_entity_poly.type
_entity_poly.pdbx_seq_one_letter_code
_entity_poly.pdbx_strand_id
1 'polypeptide(L)'
;MGILPHYKLSQDDDPKHNAHICRFWALYHYPQVIRTLAQSPDLNPIENILDLLNDRIRKFKISSKNELRENRMPEWDEIERNACANLVKSMLKRLNEVIKCKGGPTHY
;
A
#
# COMPACT_ATOMS: atom_id res chain seq x y z
N MET A 1 11.08 -14.82 -13.67
CA MET A 1 10.14 -15.37 -12.67
C MET A 1 8.89 -14.52 -12.70
N GLY A 2 7.74 -15.11 -13.01
CA GLY A 2 6.45 -14.42 -13.02
C GLY A 2 5.80 -14.43 -11.64
N ILE A 3 4.92 -13.47 -11.40
CA ILE A 3 4.04 -13.47 -10.23
C ILE A 3 3.13 -14.71 -10.32
N LEU A 4 3.06 -15.50 -9.25
CA LEU A 4 2.28 -16.73 -9.25
C LEU A 4 0.77 -16.43 -9.44
N PRO A 5 0.00 -17.32 -10.09
CA PRO A 5 -1.41 -17.04 -10.45
C PRO A 5 -2.36 -16.76 -9.27
N HIS A 6 -1.95 -17.10 -8.04
CA HIS A 6 -2.75 -16.89 -6.84
C HIS A 6 -2.53 -15.52 -6.19
N TYR A 7 -1.51 -14.77 -6.60
CA TYR A 7 -1.33 -13.40 -6.13
C TYR A 7 -2.34 -12.48 -6.80
N LYS A 8 -2.82 -11.51 -6.02
CA LYS A 8 -3.75 -10.48 -6.48
C LYS A 8 -3.11 -9.12 -6.29
N LEU A 9 -3.21 -8.27 -7.31
CA LEU A 9 -2.79 -6.87 -7.22
C LEU A 9 -3.87 -6.06 -6.49
N SER A 10 -3.45 -5.23 -5.54
CA SER A 10 -4.28 -4.20 -4.90
C SER A 10 -3.63 -2.85 -5.13
N GLN A 11 -4.41 -1.85 -5.54
CA GLN A 11 -3.98 -0.46 -5.74
C GLN A 11 -5.15 0.48 -5.42
N ASP A 12 -4.89 1.76 -5.17
CA ASP A 12 -5.95 2.74 -4.96
C ASP A 12 -6.76 3.02 -6.24
N ASP A 13 -7.78 3.87 -6.13
CA ASP A 13 -8.68 4.21 -7.24
C ASP A 13 -8.23 5.50 -7.98
N ASP A 14 -6.93 5.87 -7.96
CA ASP A 14 -6.43 7.04 -8.72
C ASP A 14 -6.75 6.87 -10.22
N PRO A 15 -7.24 7.91 -10.91
CA PRO A 15 -7.54 7.86 -12.34
C PRO A 15 -6.41 7.31 -13.22
N LYS A 16 -5.14 7.48 -12.83
CA LYS A 16 -3.98 6.95 -13.56
C LYS A 16 -3.97 5.43 -13.56
N HIS A 17 -4.34 4.78 -12.46
CA HIS A 17 -4.44 3.31 -12.38
C HIS A 17 -5.60 2.78 -13.23
N ASN A 18 -6.62 3.62 -13.46
CA ASN A 18 -7.79 3.30 -14.28
C ASN A 18 -7.64 3.67 -15.76
N ALA A 19 -6.56 4.34 -16.17
CA ALA A 19 -6.26 4.62 -17.57
C ALA A 19 -6.14 3.30 -18.37
N HIS A 20 -6.61 3.31 -19.62
CA HIS A 20 -6.64 2.10 -20.46
C HIS A 20 -5.28 1.40 -20.52
N ILE A 21 -4.21 2.15 -20.78
CA ILE A 21 -2.85 1.59 -20.87
C ILE A 21 -2.40 0.91 -19.57
N CYS A 22 -2.70 1.50 -18.41
CA CYS A 22 -2.36 0.95 -17.11
C CYS A 22 -3.16 -0.30 -16.78
N ARG A 23 -4.47 -0.29 -17.06
CA ARG A 23 -5.34 -1.47 -16.88
C ARG A 23 -4.93 -2.64 -17.76
N PHE A 24 -4.64 -2.40 -19.04
CA PHE A 24 -4.17 -3.45 -19.95
C PHE A 24 -2.85 -4.04 -19.49
N TRP A 25 -1.90 -3.20 -19.09
CA TRP A 25 -0.63 -3.65 -18.54
C TRP A 25 -0.83 -4.49 -17.26
N ALA A 26 -1.66 -4.02 -16.34
CA ALA A 26 -1.98 -4.75 -15.10
C ALA A 26 -2.63 -6.11 -15.38
N LEU A 27 -3.60 -6.18 -16.29
CA LEU A 27 -4.26 -7.44 -16.67
C LEU A 27 -3.29 -8.45 -17.31
N TYR A 28 -2.30 -7.98 -18.06
CA TYR A 28 -1.30 -8.84 -18.69
C TYR A 28 -0.32 -9.44 -17.66
N HIS A 29 0.05 -8.66 -16.64
CA HIS A 29 1.06 -9.06 -15.65
C HIS A 29 0.50 -9.66 -14.35
N TYR A 30 -0.74 -9.33 -14.00
CA TYR A 30 -1.40 -9.74 -12.77
C TYR A 30 -2.74 -10.41 -13.11
N PRO A 31 -2.85 -11.74 -12.93
CA PRO A 31 -4.06 -12.48 -13.29
C PRO A 31 -5.30 -12.04 -12.52
N GLN A 32 -5.13 -11.40 -11.35
CA GLN A 32 -6.21 -10.93 -10.50
C GLN A 32 -5.90 -9.54 -9.96
N VAL A 33 -6.86 -8.62 -10.10
CA VAL A 33 -6.81 -7.27 -9.51
C VAL A 33 -7.99 -7.14 -8.55
N ILE A 34 -7.72 -6.72 -7.32
CA ILE A 34 -8.73 -6.41 -6.30
C ILE A 34 -9.30 -5.03 -6.60
N ARG A 35 -10.63 -4.92 -6.62
CA ARG A 35 -11.29 -3.61 -6.74
C ARG A 35 -11.29 -2.93 -5.37
N THR A 36 -10.63 -1.79 -5.29
CA THR A 36 -10.58 -0.95 -4.09
C THR A 36 -11.72 0.05 -4.12
N LEU A 37 -12.17 0.49 -2.95
CA LEU A 37 -13.14 1.58 -2.82
C LEU A 37 -12.40 2.92 -2.93
N ALA A 38 -12.99 3.89 -3.61
CA ALA A 38 -12.48 5.25 -3.62
C ALA A 38 -12.42 5.81 -2.18
N GLN A 39 -11.46 6.70 -1.93
CA GLN A 39 -11.32 7.42 -0.65
C GLN A 39 -11.24 6.51 0.59
N SER A 40 -10.70 5.30 0.46
CA SER A 40 -10.57 4.33 1.56
C SER A 40 -9.09 4.06 1.89
N PRO A 41 -8.32 5.06 2.37
CA PRO A 41 -6.92 4.86 2.74
C PRO A 41 -6.77 3.89 3.92
N ASP A 42 -7.79 3.81 4.77
CA ASP A 42 -7.89 2.87 5.89
C ASP A 42 -7.85 1.39 5.43
N LEU A 43 -8.29 1.12 4.21
CA LEU A 43 -8.23 -0.19 3.55
C LEU A 43 -6.97 -0.40 2.71
N ASN A 44 -6.02 0.54 2.70
CA ASN A 44 -4.77 0.43 1.95
C ASN A 44 -3.56 0.21 2.89
N PRO A 45 -3.13 -1.05 3.13
CA PRO A 45 -2.01 -1.35 4.02
C PRO A 45 -0.70 -0.63 3.71
N ILE A 46 -0.46 -0.23 2.45
CA ILE A 46 0.78 0.44 2.08
C ILE A 46 0.90 1.81 2.75
N GLU A 47 -0.22 2.48 3.06
CA GLU A 47 -0.21 3.76 3.77
C GLU A 47 0.46 3.62 5.13
N ASN A 48 0.19 2.53 5.87
CA ASN A 48 0.84 2.30 7.16
C ASN A 48 2.35 2.00 7.03
N ILE A 49 2.77 1.36 5.94
CA ILE A 49 4.20 1.16 5.64
C ILE A 49 4.87 2.49 5.29
N LEU A 50 4.20 3.33 4.50
CA LEU A 50 4.69 4.66 4.15
C LEU A 50 4.77 5.58 5.36
N ASP A 51 3.81 5.51 6.28
CA ASP A 51 3.85 6.24 7.56
C ASP A 51 5.01 5.77 8.44
N LEU A 52 5.20 4.46 8.58
CA LEU A 52 6.36 3.90 9.29
C LEU A 52 7.68 4.37 8.69
N LEU A 53 7.80 4.35 7.35
CA LEU A 53 8.97 4.82 6.64
C LEU A 53 9.19 6.33 6.85
N ASN A 54 8.13 7.13 6.78
CA ASN A 54 8.21 8.58 7.01
C ASN A 54 8.66 8.89 8.44
N ASP A 55 8.18 8.16 9.44
CA ASP A 55 8.59 8.34 10.84
C ASP A 55 10.06 7.96 11.08
N ARG A 56 10.57 6.96 10.36
CA ARG A 56 12.01 6.63 10.35
C ARG A 56 12.82 7.76 9.70
N ILE A 57 12.40 8.21 8.51
CA ILE A 57 13.07 9.28 7.75
C ILE A 57 13.10 10.60 8.52
N ARG A 58 12.05 10.94 9.28
CA ARG A 58 11.98 12.17 10.09
C ARG A 58 13.05 12.27 11.18
N LYS A 59 13.71 11.17 11.54
CA LYS A 59 14.82 11.16 12.51
C LYS A 59 16.11 11.75 11.93
N PHE A 60 16.22 11.80 10.61
CA PHE A 60 17.37 12.35 9.91
C PHE A 60 17.17 13.85 9.62
N LYS A 61 18.24 14.63 9.73
CA LYS A 61 18.25 16.01 9.25
C LYS A 61 18.53 16.01 7.75
N ILE A 62 17.46 15.94 6.96
CA ILE A 62 17.53 15.91 5.51
C ILE A 62 17.33 17.33 4.97
N SER A 63 18.28 17.78 4.16
CA SER A 63 18.32 19.12 3.54
C SER A 63 18.31 19.09 2.02
N SER A 64 18.50 17.91 1.41
CA SER A 64 18.50 17.75 -0.05
C SER A 64 17.70 16.52 -0.53
N LYS A 65 17.33 16.54 -1.82
CA LYS A 65 16.69 15.39 -2.47
C LYS A 65 17.59 14.16 -2.52
N ASN A 66 18.91 14.36 -2.63
CA ASN A 66 19.87 13.26 -2.68
C ASN A 66 19.98 12.58 -1.32
N GLU A 67 20.12 13.36 -0.24
CA GLU A 67 20.08 12.85 1.13
C GLU A 67 18.78 12.09 1.41
N LEU A 68 17.62 12.59 0.95
CA LEU A 68 16.36 11.86 1.10
C LEU A 68 16.41 10.49 0.43
N ARG A 69 16.99 10.39 -0.77
CA ARG A 69 17.08 9.11 -1.50
C ARG A 69 18.05 8.15 -0.81
N GLU A 70 19.21 8.65 -0.40
CA GLU A 70 20.26 7.88 0.28
C GLU A 70 19.79 7.32 1.63
N ASN A 71 18.96 8.08 2.37
CA ASN A 71 18.41 7.61 3.65
C ASN A 71 17.14 6.76 3.47
N ARG A 72 16.31 7.00 2.44
CA ARG A 72 15.04 6.27 2.26
C ARG A 72 15.24 4.81 1.90
N MET A 73 16.23 4.47 1.05
CA MET A 73 16.41 3.10 0.58
C MET A 73 16.82 2.13 1.70
N PRO A 74 17.83 2.44 2.55
CA PRO A 74 18.16 1.59 3.69
C PRO A 74 16.99 1.43 4.67
N GLU A 75 16.29 2.52 5.00
CA GLU A 75 15.15 2.47 5.92
C GLU A 75 13.98 1.61 5.40
N TRP A 76 13.80 1.55 4.08
CA TRP A 76 12.84 0.67 3.42
C TRP A 76 13.25 -0.80 3.51
N ASP A 77 14.53 -1.11 3.26
CA ASP A 77 15.04 -2.48 3.32
C ASP A 77 15.03 -3.05 4.75
N GLU A 78 15.15 -2.17 5.75
CA GLU A 78 15.02 -2.47 7.18
C GLU A 78 13.55 -2.66 7.64
N ILE A 79 12.56 -2.59 6.74
CA ILE A 79 11.18 -2.89 7.11
C ILE A 79 11.01 -4.40 7.21
N GLU A 80 10.81 -4.88 8.44
CA GLU A 80 10.65 -6.30 8.70
C GLU A 80 9.46 -6.90 7.95
N ARG A 81 9.65 -8.11 7.42
CA ARG A 81 8.58 -8.89 6.80
C ARG A 81 7.37 -9.08 7.72
N ASN A 82 7.59 -9.14 9.03
CA ASN A 82 6.53 -9.26 10.03
C ASN A 82 5.62 -8.03 10.07
N ALA A 83 6.14 -6.82 9.84
CA ALA A 83 5.32 -5.62 9.73
C ALA A 83 4.32 -5.75 8.57
N CYS A 84 4.80 -6.14 7.39
CA CYS A 84 3.95 -6.40 6.22
C CYS A 84 2.93 -7.51 6.48
N ALA A 85 3.36 -8.63 7.08
CA ALA A 85 2.47 -9.75 7.37
C ALA A 85 1.35 -9.38 8.36
N ASN A 86 1.65 -8.57 9.37
CA ASN A 86 0.66 -8.12 10.35
C ASN A 86 -0.38 -7.18 9.72
N LEU A 87 0.04 -6.30 8.80
CA LEU A 87 -0.89 -5.44 8.07
C LEU A 87 -1.84 -6.23 7.18
N VAL A 88 -1.34 -7.23 6.44
CA VAL A 88 -2.18 -8.13 5.64
C VAL A 88 -3.15 -8.90 6.52
N LYS A 89 -2.69 -9.44 7.66
CA LYS A 89 -3.57 -10.14 8.64
C LYS A 89 -4.65 -9.21 9.21
N SER A 90 -4.37 -7.91 9.34
CA SER A 90 -5.32 -6.94 9.88
C SER A 90 -6.49 -6.63 8.94
N MET A 91 -6.37 -6.91 7.62
CA MET A 91 -7.36 -6.51 6.62
C MET A 91 -8.76 -7.02 6.88
N LEU A 92 -8.90 -8.26 7.38
CA LEU A 92 -10.22 -8.80 7.74
C LEU A 92 -10.89 -7.96 8.85
N LYS A 93 -10.11 -7.49 9.83
CA LYS A 93 -10.62 -6.62 10.90
C LYS A 93 -11.01 -5.25 10.34
N ARG A 94 -10.18 -4.65 9.48
CA ARG A 94 -10.49 -3.34 8.85
C ARG A 94 -11.78 -3.39 8.04
N LEU A 95 -11.94 -4.43 7.21
CA LEU A 95 -13.15 -4.65 6.43
C LEU A 95 -14.40 -4.79 7.32
N ASN A 96 -14.30 -5.53 8.42
CA ASN A 96 -15.38 -5.65 9.39
C ASN A 96 -15.74 -4.31 10.05
N GLU A 97 -14.77 -3.44 10.27
CA GLU A 97 -15.03 -2.10 10.81
C GLU A 97 -15.67 -1.19 9.78
N VAL A 98 -15.23 -1.19 8.53
CA VAL A 98 -15.91 -0.45 7.44
C VAL A 98 -17.38 -0.89 7.32
N ILE A 99 -17.65 -2.21 7.42
CA ILE A 99 -19.02 -2.74 7.42
C ILE A 99 -19.82 -2.21 8.63
N LYS A 100 -19.23 -2.23 9.83
CA LYS A 100 -19.88 -1.67 11.04
C LYS A 100 -20.15 -0.16 10.92
N CYS A 101 -19.23 0.58 10.31
CA CYS A 101 -19.35 2.01 10.01
C CYS A 101 -20.24 2.29 8.79
N LYS A 102 -20.86 1.27 8.17
CA LYS A 102 -21.71 1.39 6.98
C LYS A 102 -21.00 2.10 5.81
N GLY A 103 -19.72 1.82 5.62
CA GLY A 103 -18.89 2.46 4.59
C GLY A 103 -18.28 3.80 5.00
N GLY A 104 -18.53 4.27 6.23
CA GLY A 104 -17.87 5.44 6.79
C GLY A 104 -16.42 5.19 7.24
N PRO A 105 -15.68 6.24 7.59
CA PRO A 105 -14.28 6.15 8.02
C PRO A 105 -14.09 5.24 9.24
N THR A 106 -12.94 4.57 9.28
CA THR A 106 -12.51 3.78 10.44
C THR A 106 -11.35 4.46 11.17
N HIS A 107 -10.84 3.84 12.24
CA HIS A 107 -9.69 4.35 13.00
C HIS A 107 -8.34 3.96 12.38
N TYR A 108 -8.36 3.23 11.25
CA TYR A 108 -7.20 2.69 10.56
C TYR A 108 -6.61 3.64 9.54
#